data_AF-A0A0T6BBE7-F1
#
_entry.id   AF-A0A0T6BBE7-F1
#
_cell.length_a   1.000
_cell.length_b   1.000
_cell.length_c   1.000
_cell.angle_alpha   90.00
_cell.angle_beta   90.00
_cell.angle_gamma   90.00
#
_symmetry.space_group_name_H-M   'P 1'
#
loop_
_entity.id
_entity.type
_entity.pdbx_description
1 polymer ?
#
loop_
_entity_poly.entity_id
_entity_poly.type
_entity_poly.pdbx_seq_one_letter_code
_entity_poly.pdbx_strand_id
1 'polypeptide(L)'
;MLVSALFTVLIPIMAELGAWGVMICRVVQGFTQGFFYPCTHNLLSRWIPLSERSRMGTFVYAGGPLGTVIALPLTGWISSSSIGWPSAFYIYGALGFAWTGLWLWLGSNSPSEHKTISDEERMYIEKSCQTSKNRVPTPWKEMAKSLPLWSILIAHCGQNWGFWTLMTEIPTYMSSVLHFQIASNGLLSAAPYFLLWILSFFFSYVTDLLINRKICSVATARKIVTNIGLIGPAISLIILGLIDSSNRGGVITLLIIAVGINSAIYCGYQVNHIDIAPNHAGTLMGITNGAANILSICAPLLVELVVT
;
A
#
# COMPACT_ATOMS: atom_id res chain seq x y z
N MET A 1 14.17 5.22 -5.40
CA MET A 1 14.27 5.64 -3.98
C MET A 1 15.32 6.72 -3.76
N LEU A 2 16.54 6.58 -4.32
CA LEU A 2 17.60 7.60 -4.23
C LEU A 2 17.13 9.05 -4.47
N VAL A 3 16.51 9.31 -5.63
CA VAL A 3 16.03 10.65 -5.97
C VAL A 3 14.97 11.14 -4.98
N SER A 4 14.00 10.29 -4.61
CA SER A 4 13.00 10.65 -3.62
C SER A 4 13.62 11.00 -2.26
N ALA A 5 14.63 10.26 -1.80
CA ALA A 5 15.35 10.52 -0.55
C ALA A 5 16.12 11.84 -0.59
N LEU A 6 16.79 12.14 -1.71
CA LEU A 6 17.45 13.42 -1.92
C LEU A 6 16.46 14.59 -1.78
N PHE A 7 15.33 14.50 -2.49
CA PHE A 7 14.32 15.55 -2.42
C PHE A 7 13.61 15.59 -1.05
N THR A 8 13.61 14.51 -0.26
CA THR A 8 13.19 14.57 1.15
C THR A 8 14.12 15.44 1.99
N VAL A 9 15.43 15.23 1.88
CA VAL A 9 16.45 16.03 2.58
C VAL A 9 16.44 17.49 2.14
N LEU A 10 16.10 17.77 0.88
CA LEU A 10 16.02 19.13 0.36
C LEU A 10 14.78 19.91 0.84
N ILE A 11 13.72 19.26 1.33
CA ILE A 11 12.47 19.95 1.69
C ILE A 11 12.68 21.09 2.70
N PRO A 12 13.42 20.92 3.82
CA PRO A 12 13.64 22.01 4.75
C PRO A 12 14.34 23.22 4.14
N ILE A 13 15.34 23.00 3.28
CA ILE A 13 16.08 24.07 2.59
C ILE A 13 15.17 24.76 1.57
N MET A 14 14.40 23.98 0.82
CA MET A 14 13.50 24.50 -0.20
C MET A 14 12.28 25.20 0.39
N ALA A 15 11.95 24.95 1.67
CA ALA A 15 10.91 25.67 2.39
C ALA A 15 11.26 27.14 2.63
N GLU A 16 12.56 27.50 2.67
CA GLU A 16 13.00 28.91 2.76
C GLU A 16 12.64 29.72 1.51
N LEU A 17 12.50 29.04 0.36
CA LEU A 17 12.03 29.62 -0.90
C LEU A 17 10.49 29.73 -0.95
N GLY A 18 9.80 29.45 0.16
CA GLY A 18 8.35 29.43 0.28
C GLY A 18 7.70 28.19 -0.31
N ALA A 19 6.37 28.25 -0.47
CA ALA A 19 5.55 27.09 -0.86
C ALA A 19 5.97 26.47 -2.21
N TRP A 20 6.45 27.29 -3.16
CA TRP A 20 6.92 26.84 -4.47
C TRP A 20 8.08 25.85 -4.39
N GLY A 21 9.04 26.08 -3.49
CA GLY A 21 10.16 25.16 -3.32
C GLY A 21 9.71 23.78 -2.84
N VAL A 22 8.81 23.74 -1.84
CA VAL A 22 8.25 22.48 -1.31
C VAL A 22 7.40 21.76 -2.36
N MET A 23 6.61 22.50 -3.15
CA MET A 23 5.81 21.92 -4.24
C MET A 23 6.68 21.23 -5.28
N ILE A 24 7.80 21.85 -5.70
CA ILE A 24 8.74 21.23 -6.63
C ILE A 24 9.30 19.93 -6.06
N CYS A 25 9.72 19.91 -4.79
CA CYS A 25 10.18 18.69 -4.15
C CYS A 25 9.12 17.59 -4.16
N ARG A 26 7.87 17.93 -3.84
CA ARG A 26 6.76 16.98 -3.81
C ARG A 26 6.43 16.42 -5.20
N VAL A 27 6.49 17.24 -6.24
CA VAL A 27 6.29 16.78 -7.64
C VAL A 27 7.36 15.77 -8.03
N VAL A 28 8.64 16.05 -7.75
CA VAL A 28 9.74 15.14 -8.09
C VAL A 28 9.67 13.84 -7.26
N GLN A 29 9.33 13.93 -5.98
CA GLN A 29 9.10 12.76 -5.14
C GLN A 29 7.95 11.90 -5.68
N GLY A 30 6.80 12.50 -5.99
CA GLY A 30 5.64 11.79 -6.54
C GLY A 30 5.96 11.08 -7.85
N PHE A 31 6.62 11.77 -8.79
CA PHE A 31 7.03 11.19 -10.06
C PHE A 31 7.96 9.98 -9.87
N THR A 32 8.94 10.08 -8.98
CA THR A 32 9.92 9.01 -8.77
C THR A 32 9.37 7.84 -7.95
N GLN A 33 8.41 8.08 -7.06
CA GLN A 33 7.74 7.06 -6.25
C GLN A 33 6.65 6.29 -7.04
N GLY A 34 6.09 6.88 -8.10
CA GLY A 34 5.04 6.25 -8.91
C GLY A 34 5.42 4.88 -9.51
N PHE A 35 6.72 4.65 -9.74
CA PHE A 35 7.24 3.38 -10.25
C PHE A 35 7.36 2.28 -9.20
N PHE A 36 7.21 2.59 -7.90
CA PHE A 36 7.47 1.65 -6.81
C PHE A 36 6.59 0.39 -6.89
N TYR A 37 5.27 0.54 -6.94
CA TYR A 37 4.35 -0.60 -6.98
C TYR A 37 4.51 -1.51 -8.22
N PRO A 38 4.63 -0.97 -9.45
CA PRO A 38 4.94 -1.76 -10.64
C PRO A 38 6.27 -2.52 -10.57
N CYS A 39 7.34 -1.86 -10.10
CA CYS A 39 8.64 -2.50 -9.95
C CYS A 39 8.60 -3.62 -8.92
N THR A 40 7.93 -3.42 -7.79
CA THR A 40 7.70 -4.47 -6.78
C THR A 40 6.96 -5.65 -7.40
N HIS A 41 5.89 -5.44 -8.16
CA HIS A 41 5.18 -6.55 -8.83
C HIS A 41 6.04 -7.32 -9.82
N ASN A 42 6.92 -6.64 -10.55
CA ASN A 42 7.87 -7.29 -11.45
C ASN A 42 8.87 -8.18 -10.68
N LEU A 43 9.34 -7.70 -9.53
CA LEU A 43 10.23 -8.48 -8.68
C LEU A 43 9.50 -9.69 -8.07
N LEU A 44 8.32 -9.48 -7.48
CA LEU A 44 7.52 -10.54 -6.88
C LEU A 44 7.14 -11.63 -7.90
N SER A 45 6.87 -11.27 -9.17
CA SER A 45 6.51 -12.25 -10.19
C SER A 45 7.64 -13.21 -10.57
N ARG A 46 8.90 -12.79 -10.37
CA ARG A 46 10.12 -13.57 -10.66
C ARG A 46 10.66 -14.33 -9.46
N TRP A 47 10.43 -13.82 -8.26
CA TRP A 47 11.02 -14.35 -7.04
C TRP A 47 10.08 -15.24 -6.23
N ILE A 48 8.76 -15.10 -6.41
CA ILE A 48 7.79 -15.76 -5.52
C ILE A 48 6.96 -16.81 -6.27
N PRO A 49 7.09 -18.10 -5.89
CA PRO A 49 6.23 -19.19 -6.36
C PRO A 49 4.73 -18.94 -6.10
N LEU A 50 3.88 -19.52 -6.94
CA LEU A 50 2.42 -19.38 -6.85
C LEU A 50 1.85 -19.81 -5.48
N SER A 51 2.38 -20.89 -4.89
CA SER A 51 1.92 -21.45 -3.61
C SER A 51 2.19 -20.56 -2.40
N GLU A 52 3.15 -19.64 -2.51
CA GLU A 52 3.58 -18.77 -1.41
C GLU A 52 3.21 -17.30 -1.65
N ARG A 53 2.56 -17.02 -2.77
CA ARG A 53 2.36 -15.67 -3.27
C ARG A 53 1.49 -14.82 -2.38
N SER A 54 0.47 -15.41 -1.73
CA SER A 54 -0.35 -14.65 -0.80
C SER A 54 0.46 -14.22 0.41
N ARG A 55 1.11 -15.16 1.11
CA ARG A 55 1.94 -14.87 2.28
C ARG A 55 3.05 -13.87 1.98
N MET A 56 3.86 -14.11 0.96
CA MET A 56 5.01 -13.25 0.64
C MET A 56 4.57 -11.91 0.06
N GLY A 57 3.54 -11.89 -0.79
CA GLY A 57 2.95 -10.65 -1.30
C GLY A 57 2.40 -9.79 -0.17
N THR A 58 1.62 -10.38 0.74
CA THR A 58 1.13 -9.69 1.94
C THR A 58 2.28 -9.19 2.80
N PHE A 59 3.31 -9.99 3.07
CA PHE A 59 4.45 -9.57 3.88
C PHE A 59 5.13 -8.32 3.32
N VAL A 60 5.34 -8.27 2.00
CA VAL A 60 5.92 -7.09 1.32
C VAL A 60 5.00 -5.87 1.43
N TYR A 61 3.68 -6.04 1.21
CA TYR A 61 2.73 -4.91 1.28
C TYR A 61 2.42 -4.44 2.70
N ALA A 62 2.48 -5.33 3.69
CA ALA A 62 2.30 -5.02 5.10
C ALA A 62 3.39 -4.07 5.63
N GLY A 63 4.54 -3.97 4.95
CA GLY A 63 5.57 -2.97 5.26
C GLY A 63 5.05 -1.52 5.19
N GLY A 64 4.08 -1.22 4.31
CA GLY A 64 3.49 0.11 4.19
C GLY A 64 2.76 0.54 5.47
N PRO A 65 1.71 -0.18 5.90
CA PRO A 65 1.01 0.08 7.16
C PRO A 65 1.92 0.09 8.39
N LEU A 66 2.89 -0.83 8.47
CA LEU A 66 3.87 -0.82 9.55
C LEU A 66 4.70 0.48 9.55
N GLY A 67 5.12 0.93 8.37
CA GLY A 67 5.76 2.22 8.18
C GLY A 67 4.91 3.38 8.71
N THR A 68 3.61 3.39 8.42
CA THR A 68 2.67 4.41 8.95
C THR A 68 2.57 4.36 10.47
N VAL A 69 2.44 3.16 11.05
CA VAL A 69 2.35 2.96 12.51
C VAL A 69 3.58 3.50 13.24
N ILE A 70 4.76 3.35 12.65
CA ILE A 70 6.02 3.87 13.22
C ILE A 70 6.15 5.36 12.92
N ALA A 71 5.89 5.79 11.69
CA ALA A 71 6.18 7.14 11.21
C ALA A 71 5.29 8.20 11.85
N LEU A 72 3.99 7.93 12.06
CA LEU A 72 3.07 8.90 12.66
C LEU A 72 3.52 9.37 14.06
N PRO A 73 3.68 8.49 15.07
CA PRO A 73 4.13 8.91 16.39
C PRO A 73 5.56 9.41 16.40
N LEU A 74 6.47 8.77 15.63
CA LEU A 74 7.88 9.16 15.58
C LEU A 74 8.05 10.57 14.98
N THR A 75 7.34 10.88 13.89
CA THR A 75 7.36 12.23 13.29
C THR A 75 6.82 13.26 14.26
N GLY A 76 5.73 12.96 14.97
CA GLY A 76 5.15 13.86 15.97
C GLY A 76 6.13 14.16 17.12
N TRP A 77 6.82 13.13 17.62
CA TRP A 77 7.82 13.27 18.69
C TRP A 77 9.09 14.02 18.24
N ILE A 78 9.60 13.72 17.03
CA ILE A 78 10.76 14.41 16.47
C ILE A 78 10.43 15.89 16.21
N SER A 79 9.25 16.17 15.67
CA SER A 79 8.85 17.53 15.29
C SER A 79 8.60 18.44 16.49
N SER A 80 8.26 17.89 17.66
CA SER A 80 8.11 18.64 18.91
C SER A 80 9.41 18.86 19.67
N SER A 81 10.52 18.24 19.22
CA SER A 81 11.85 18.45 19.79
C SER A 81 12.38 19.87 19.49
N SER A 82 13.44 20.27 20.20
CA SER A 82 14.10 21.57 20.00
C SER A 82 14.68 21.78 18.59
N ILE A 83 14.87 20.71 17.82
CA ILE A 83 15.37 20.74 16.43
C ILE A 83 14.22 21.01 15.44
N GLY A 84 12.97 20.81 15.87
CA GLY A 84 11.77 21.07 15.09
C GLY A 84 11.54 20.08 13.95
N TRP A 85 10.52 20.38 13.13
CA TRP A 85 10.07 19.55 12.01
C TRP A 85 11.13 19.22 10.93
N PRO A 86 12.17 20.05 10.64
CA PRO A 86 13.18 19.72 9.62
C PRO A 86 13.91 18.40 9.89
N SER A 87 14.11 18.07 11.16
CA SER A 87 14.84 16.86 11.57
C SER A 87 14.18 15.57 11.09
N ALA A 88 12.85 15.51 11.01
CA ALA A 88 12.12 14.36 10.49
C ALA A 88 12.49 14.09 9.02
N PHE A 89 12.60 15.14 8.20
CA PHE A 89 12.99 15.03 6.79
C PHE A 89 14.42 14.52 6.62
N TYR A 90 15.35 15.00 7.45
CA TYR A 90 16.73 14.52 7.42
C TYR A 90 16.85 13.06 7.83
N ILE A 91 16.13 12.64 8.88
CA ILE A 91 16.13 11.24 9.34
C ILE A 91 15.56 10.31 8.26
N TYR A 92 14.37 10.61 7.73
CA TYR A 92 13.76 9.77 6.70
C TYR A 92 14.55 9.77 5.38
N GLY A 93 15.14 10.92 5.02
CA GLY A 93 16.05 11.02 3.88
C GLY A 93 17.29 10.13 4.05
N ALA A 94 17.95 10.19 5.20
CA ALA A 94 19.10 9.36 5.53
C ALA A 94 18.76 7.86 5.50
N LEU A 95 17.62 7.46 6.08
CA LEU A 95 17.12 6.09 5.98
C LEU A 95 16.87 5.66 4.53
N GLY A 96 16.32 6.55 3.70
CA GLY A 96 16.13 6.29 2.27
C GLY A 96 17.43 6.08 1.50
N PHE A 97 18.48 6.85 1.83
CA PHE A 97 19.83 6.65 1.28
C PHE A 97 20.44 5.33 1.76
N ALA A 98 20.39 5.04 3.06
CA ALA A 98 20.89 3.79 3.63
C ALA A 98 20.20 2.57 3.00
N TRP A 99 18.88 2.61 2.85
CA TRP A 99 18.11 1.56 2.19
C TRP A 99 18.49 1.40 0.71
N THR A 100 18.70 2.51 -0.01
CA THR A 100 19.18 2.44 -1.40
C THR A 100 20.56 1.76 -1.47
N GLY A 101 21.47 2.10 -0.56
CA GLY A 101 22.79 1.45 -0.47
C GLY A 101 22.68 -0.05 -0.20
N LEU A 102 21.84 -0.45 0.75
CA LEU A 102 21.56 -1.85 1.05
C LEU A 102 21.01 -2.59 -0.18
N TRP A 103 20.06 -1.98 -0.90
CA TRP A 103 19.45 -2.57 -2.09
C TRP A 103 20.44 -2.71 -3.26
N LEU A 104 21.36 -1.75 -3.43
CA LEU A 104 22.40 -1.86 -4.45
C LEU A 104 23.43 -2.95 -4.12
N TRP A 105 23.64 -3.24 -2.83
CA TRP A 105 24.55 -4.29 -2.38
C TRP A 105 23.93 -5.70 -2.44
N LEU A 106 22.68 -5.85 -1.99
CA LEU A 106 22.01 -7.14 -1.83
C LEU A 106 20.99 -7.47 -2.93
N GLY A 107 20.40 -6.47 -3.58
CA GLY A 107 19.30 -6.66 -4.53
C GLY A 107 19.75 -7.34 -5.82
N SER A 108 18.88 -8.16 -6.41
CA SER A 108 19.09 -8.77 -7.73
C SER A 108 17.78 -8.83 -8.52
N ASN A 109 17.85 -8.59 -9.84
CA ASN A 109 16.65 -8.50 -10.69
C ASN A 109 16.01 -9.85 -11.00
N SER A 110 16.77 -10.93 -10.82
CA SER A 110 16.34 -12.31 -11.07
C SER A 110 17.10 -13.26 -10.15
N PRO A 111 16.51 -14.41 -9.78
CA PRO A 111 17.22 -15.45 -9.04
C PRO A 111 18.51 -15.91 -9.74
N SER A 112 18.54 -15.88 -11.08
CA SER A 112 19.70 -16.26 -11.88
C SER A 112 20.89 -15.31 -11.81
N GLU A 113 20.64 -14.03 -11.51
CA GLU A 113 21.68 -13.00 -11.36
C GLU A 113 22.17 -12.89 -9.90
N HIS A 114 21.48 -13.53 -8.96
CA HIS A 114 21.78 -13.40 -7.55
C HIS A 114 23.05 -14.17 -7.18
N LYS A 115 24.02 -13.47 -6.57
CA LYS A 115 25.38 -14.00 -6.37
C LYS A 115 25.49 -15.08 -5.29
N THR A 116 24.61 -15.07 -4.29
CA THR A 116 24.72 -15.89 -3.07
C THR A 116 23.53 -16.82 -2.86
N ILE A 117 22.67 -16.98 -3.87
CA ILE A 117 21.53 -17.91 -3.78
C ILE A 117 22.05 -19.34 -3.87
N SER A 118 21.47 -20.27 -3.12
CA SER A 118 21.80 -21.69 -3.27
C SER A 118 21.23 -22.23 -4.59
N ASP A 119 21.91 -23.23 -5.15
CA ASP A 119 21.48 -23.82 -6.41
C ASP A 119 20.12 -24.53 -6.26
N GLU A 120 19.84 -25.13 -5.11
CA GLU A 120 18.54 -25.76 -4.84
C GLU A 120 17.39 -24.75 -4.85
N GLU A 121 17.56 -23.62 -4.16
CA GLU A 121 16.54 -22.56 -4.09
C GLU A 121 16.34 -21.91 -5.45
N ARG A 122 17.44 -21.63 -6.15
CA ARG A 122 17.40 -21.09 -7.51
C ARG A 122 16.61 -22.01 -8.45
N MET A 123 16.91 -23.31 -8.45
CA MET A 123 16.19 -24.28 -9.27
C MET A 123 14.71 -24.38 -8.88
N TYR A 124 14.40 -24.32 -7.59
CA TYR A 124 13.03 -24.34 -7.08
C TYR A 124 12.23 -23.14 -7.58
N ILE A 125 12.77 -21.92 -7.44
CA ILE A 125 12.12 -20.69 -7.90
C ILE A 125 11.99 -20.68 -9.42
N GLU A 126 13.06 -20.95 -10.17
CA GLU A 126 13.03 -20.94 -11.65
C GLU A 126 12.03 -21.96 -12.20
N LYS A 127 11.87 -23.12 -11.55
CA LYS A 127 10.90 -24.14 -11.95
C LYS A 127 9.46 -23.77 -11.58
N SER A 128 9.26 -23.08 -10.47
CA SER A 128 7.93 -22.76 -9.93
C SER A 128 7.36 -21.44 -10.46
N CYS A 129 8.21 -20.48 -10.82
CA CYS A 129 7.82 -19.21 -11.44
C CYS A 129 7.69 -19.40 -12.95
N GLN A 130 6.45 -19.41 -13.47
CA GLN A 130 6.14 -19.51 -14.90
C GLN A 130 6.44 -18.21 -15.69
N THR A 131 7.53 -17.53 -15.39
CA THR A 131 7.95 -16.35 -16.14
C THR A 131 8.82 -16.78 -17.32
N SER A 132 8.45 -16.33 -18.52
CA SER A 132 9.24 -16.60 -19.73
C SER A 132 10.56 -15.85 -19.64
N LYS A 133 11.68 -16.53 -19.96
CA LYS A 133 13.00 -15.86 -20.10
C LYS A 133 13.01 -14.87 -21.28
N ASN A 134 12.09 -15.01 -22.23
CA ASN A 134 11.99 -14.16 -23.41
C ASN A 134 11.06 -12.97 -23.17
N ARG A 135 11.44 -11.78 -23.68
CA ARG A 135 10.57 -10.60 -23.70
C ARG A 135 9.34 -10.89 -24.56
N VAL A 136 8.23 -11.21 -23.93
CA VAL A 136 6.94 -11.37 -24.61
C VAL A 136 6.42 -9.97 -24.94
N PRO A 137 6.08 -9.67 -26.22
CA PRO A 137 5.51 -8.38 -26.58
C PRO A 137 4.17 -8.18 -25.87
N THR A 138 3.95 -6.97 -25.35
CA THR A 138 2.74 -6.65 -24.58
C THR A 138 1.49 -6.69 -25.48
N PRO A 139 0.52 -7.59 -25.23
CA PRO A 139 -0.67 -7.72 -26.06
C PRO A 139 -1.75 -6.68 -25.66
N TRP A 140 -1.50 -5.40 -25.93
CA TRP A 140 -2.33 -4.27 -25.49
C TRP A 140 -3.83 -4.44 -25.79
N LYS A 141 -4.16 -4.90 -27.00
CA LYS A 141 -5.56 -5.08 -27.44
C LYS A 141 -6.27 -6.18 -26.65
N GLU A 142 -5.59 -7.29 -26.39
CA GLU A 142 -6.17 -8.42 -25.67
C GLU A 142 -6.25 -8.13 -24.16
N MET A 143 -5.27 -7.40 -23.62
CA MET A 143 -5.35 -6.87 -22.25
C MET A 143 -6.57 -5.95 -22.08
N ALA A 144 -6.79 -5.02 -23.01
CA ALA A 144 -7.93 -4.10 -22.97
C ALA A 144 -9.30 -4.81 -23.09
N LYS A 145 -9.36 -5.99 -23.70
CA LYS A 145 -10.59 -6.80 -23.78
C LYS A 145 -10.78 -7.76 -22.60
N SER A 146 -9.78 -7.89 -21.73
CA SER A 146 -9.77 -8.85 -20.64
C SER A 146 -10.68 -8.41 -19.47
N LEU A 147 -11.78 -9.12 -19.25
CA LEU A 147 -12.69 -8.89 -18.12
C LEU A 147 -12.01 -8.94 -16.73
N PRO A 148 -11.07 -9.88 -16.48
CA PRO A 148 -10.30 -9.89 -15.22
C PRO A 148 -9.56 -8.58 -14.93
N LEU A 149 -8.96 -7.94 -15.95
CA LEU A 149 -8.27 -6.66 -15.78
C LEU A 149 -9.23 -5.56 -15.34
N TRP A 150 -10.37 -5.42 -16.01
CA TRP A 150 -11.38 -4.42 -15.65
C TRP A 150 -11.94 -4.63 -14.26
N SER A 151 -12.15 -5.88 -13.86
CA SER A 151 -12.62 -6.22 -12.51
C SER A 151 -11.63 -5.79 -11.43
N ILE A 152 -10.34 -6.02 -11.65
CA ILE A 152 -9.29 -5.55 -10.73
C ILE A 152 -9.20 -4.03 -10.74
N LEU A 153 -9.28 -3.38 -11.91
CA LEU A 153 -9.23 -1.93 -12.03
C LEU A 153 -10.33 -1.27 -11.19
N ILE A 154 -11.58 -1.73 -11.31
CA ILE A 154 -12.71 -1.19 -10.55
C ILE A 154 -12.49 -1.40 -9.04
N ALA A 155 -12.07 -2.59 -8.63
CA ALA A 155 -11.76 -2.88 -7.23
C ALA A 155 -10.63 -2.00 -6.68
N HIS A 156 -9.59 -1.77 -7.48
CA HIS A 156 -8.45 -0.92 -7.11
C HIS A 156 -8.89 0.53 -6.98
N CYS A 157 -9.65 1.09 -7.94
CA CYS A 157 -10.19 2.44 -7.85
C CYS A 157 -11.03 2.65 -6.59
N GLY A 158 -11.97 1.73 -6.30
CA GLY A 158 -12.83 1.81 -5.12
C GLY A 158 -12.03 1.71 -3.81
N GLN A 159 -11.05 0.80 -3.74
CA GLN A 159 -10.20 0.67 -2.57
C GLN A 159 -9.35 1.92 -2.35
N ASN A 160 -8.72 2.43 -3.41
CA ASN A 160 -7.80 3.56 -3.31
C ASN A 160 -8.57 4.81 -2.88
N TRP A 161 -9.77 5.05 -3.45
CA TRP A 161 -10.68 6.07 -2.98
C TRP A 161 -10.95 5.99 -1.48
N GLY A 162 -11.48 4.85 -1.01
CA GLY A 162 -11.82 4.67 0.40
C GLY A 162 -10.61 4.81 1.33
N PHE A 163 -9.46 4.26 0.93
CA PHE A 163 -8.24 4.32 1.73
C PHE A 163 -7.70 5.74 1.88
N TRP A 164 -7.62 6.51 0.79
CA TRP A 164 -7.15 7.89 0.84
C TRP A 164 -8.10 8.79 1.63
N THR A 165 -9.41 8.67 1.43
CA THR A 165 -10.41 9.38 2.26
C THR A 165 -10.25 9.06 3.74
N LEU A 166 -10.14 7.79 4.11
CA LEU A 166 -9.95 7.43 5.52
C LEU A 166 -8.64 8.00 6.06
N MET A 167 -7.57 7.94 5.29
CA MET A 167 -6.28 8.44 5.74
C MET A 167 -6.23 9.96 5.92
N THR A 168 -6.90 10.74 5.06
CA THR A 168 -6.94 12.21 5.19
C THR A 168 -7.95 12.67 6.24
N GLU A 169 -9.12 12.04 6.30
CA GLU A 169 -10.22 12.52 7.13
C GLU A 169 -10.22 11.97 8.55
N ILE A 170 -9.61 10.79 8.84
CA ILE A 170 -9.56 10.25 10.20
C ILE A 170 -8.92 11.26 11.20
N PRO A 171 -7.75 11.85 10.92
CA PRO A 171 -7.16 12.84 11.84
C PRO A 171 -8.06 14.07 12.05
N THR A 172 -8.64 14.60 10.97
CA THR A 172 -9.54 15.76 11.00
C THR A 172 -10.81 15.48 11.79
N TYR A 173 -11.40 14.30 11.61
CA TYR A 173 -12.58 13.84 12.32
C TYR A 173 -12.31 13.65 13.82
N MET A 174 -11.19 13.02 14.18
CA MET A 174 -10.77 12.83 15.58
C MET A 174 -10.56 14.17 16.31
N SER A 175 -10.00 15.16 15.62
CA SER A 175 -9.76 16.49 16.20
C SER A 175 -11.04 17.34 16.26
N SER A 176 -11.79 17.41 15.17
CA SER A 176 -12.87 18.39 15.00
C SER A 176 -14.22 17.92 15.58
N VAL A 177 -14.54 16.63 15.45
CA VAL A 177 -15.83 16.07 15.90
C VAL A 177 -15.71 15.42 17.27
N LEU A 178 -14.63 14.64 17.48
CA LEU A 178 -14.43 13.91 18.74
C LEU A 178 -13.68 14.73 19.81
N HIS A 179 -13.16 15.90 19.43
CA HIS A 179 -12.44 16.85 20.31
C HIS A 179 -11.25 16.23 21.06
N PHE A 180 -10.55 15.25 20.46
CA PHE A 180 -9.33 14.70 21.04
C PHE A 180 -8.15 15.67 20.90
N GLN A 181 -7.38 15.84 21.98
CA GLN A 181 -6.19 16.70 21.96
C GLN A 181 -5.09 16.11 21.07
N ILE A 182 -4.55 16.94 20.19
CA ILE A 182 -3.60 16.58 19.12
C ILE A 182 -2.32 15.91 19.65
N ALA A 183 -1.88 16.24 20.87
CA ALA A 183 -0.64 15.70 21.45
C ALA A 183 -0.74 14.24 21.92
N SER A 184 -1.93 13.73 22.28
CA SER A 184 -2.13 12.32 22.64
C SER A 184 -2.56 11.43 21.45
N ASN A 185 -2.68 12.01 20.25
CA ASN A 185 -3.35 11.38 19.11
C ASN A 185 -2.45 10.52 18.21
N GLY A 186 -1.12 10.67 18.25
CA GLY A 186 -0.23 9.90 17.35
C GLY A 186 -0.39 8.38 17.48
N LEU A 187 -0.61 7.89 18.70
CA LEU A 187 -0.83 6.46 18.97
C LEU A 187 -2.24 6.02 18.56
N LEU A 188 -3.26 6.85 18.84
CA LEU A 188 -4.66 6.55 18.50
C LEU A 188 -4.88 6.55 16.98
N SER A 189 -4.27 7.49 16.27
CA SER A 189 -4.29 7.56 14.80
C SER A 189 -3.49 6.42 14.15
N ALA A 190 -2.52 5.82 14.85
CA ALA A 190 -1.78 4.65 14.37
C ALA A 190 -2.57 3.33 14.59
N ALA A 191 -3.49 3.28 15.55
CA ALA A 191 -4.22 2.05 15.91
C ALA A 191 -4.97 1.38 14.75
N PRO A 192 -5.69 2.09 13.86
CA PRO A 192 -6.36 1.49 12.70
C PRO A 192 -5.37 0.78 11.76
N TYR A 193 -4.22 1.42 11.50
CA TYR A 193 -3.18 0.88 10.63
C TYR A 193 -2.43 -0.29 11.28
N PHE A 194 -2.31 -0.29 12.61
CA PHE A 194 -1.74 -1.39 13.35
C PHE A 194 -2.64 -2.63 13.29
N LEU A 195 -3.96 -2.46 13.45
CA LEU A 195 -4.89 -3.57 13.27
C LEU A 195 -4.89 -4.08 11.83
N LEU A 196 -4.84 -3.17 10.85
CA LEU A 196 -4.70 -3.52 9.43
C LEU A 196 -3.43 -4.34 9.19
N TRP A 197 -2.30 -3.97 9.81
CA TRP A 197 -1.05 -4.75 9.74
C TRP A 197 -1.22 -6.17 10.30
N ILE A 198 -1.77 -6.32 11.51
CA ILE A 198 -2.00 -7.64 12.12
C ILE A 198 -2.96 -8.50 11.28
N LEU A 199 -4.10 -7.93 10.90
CA LEU A 199 -5.13 -8.66 10.15
C LEU A 199 -4.67 -9.04 8.74
N SER A 200 -3.73 -8.29 8.16
CA SER A 200 -3.16 -8.65 6.86
C SER A 200 -2.54 -10.06 6.88
N PHE A 201 -1.78 -10.39 7.93
CA PHE A 201 -1.18 -11.72 8.08
C PHE A 201 -2.23 -12.80 8.36
N PHE A 202 -3.23 -12.48 9.19
CA PHE A 202 -4.33 -13.39 9.49
C PHE A 202 -5.11 -13.77 8.22
N PHE A 203 -5.57 -12.78 7.45
CA PHE A 203 -6.30 -13.03 6.20
C PHE A 203 -5.42 -13.76 5.17
N SER A 204 -4.14 -13.41 5.08
CA SER A 204 -3.23 -14.08 4.16
C SER A 204 -3.02 -15.55 4.52
N TYR A 205 -2.82 -15.87 5.81
CA TYR A 205 -2.70 -17.24 6.30
C TYR A 205 -3.97 -18.06 6.03
N VAL A 206 -5.15 -17.49 6.33
CA VAL A 206 -6.44 -18.16 6.06
C VAL A 206 -6.62 -18.40 4.56
N THR A 207 -6.27 -17.42 3.72
CA THR A 207 -6.37 -17.54 2.25
C THR A 207 -5.46 -18.65 1.72
N ASP A 208 -4.21 -18.69 2.16
CA ASP A 208 -3.27 -19.75 1.76
C ASP A 208 -3.71 -21.13 2.26
N LEU A 209 -4.28 -21.22 3.47
CA LEU A 209 -4.84 -22.47 3.99
C LEU A 209 -5.97 -23.00 3.09
N LEU A 210 -6.90 -22.12 2.69
CA LEU A 210 -8.03 -22.47 1.83
C LEU A 210 -7.57 -22.94 0.44
N ILE A 211 -6.55 -22.27 -0.13
CA ILE A 211 -5.99 -22.61 -1.44
C ILE A 211 -5.18 -23.91 -1.37
N ASN A 212 -4.27 -24.04 -0.41
CA ASN A 212 -3.36 -25.17 -0.30
C ASN A 212 -4.06 -26.47 0.10
N ARG A 213 -5.13 -26.37 0.91
CA ARG A 213 -6.00 -27.53 1.22
C ARG A 213 -7.01 -27.85 0.12
N LYS A 214 -6.97 -27.13 -1.02
CA LYS A 214 -7.89 -27.30 -2.15
C LYS A 214 -9.38 -27.17 -1.77
N ILE A 215 -9.67 -26.39 -0.73
CA ILE A 215 -11.05 -26.12 -0.28
C ILE A 215 -11.74 -25.20 -1.29
N CYS A 216 -11.00 -24.26 -1.88
CA CYS A 216 -11.49 -23.33 -2.89
C CYS A 216 -10.45 -23.15 -4.00
N SER A 217 -10.90 -22.79 -5.20
CA SER A 217 -10.00 -22.35 -6.27
C SER A 217 -9.33 -21.02 -5.91
N VAL A 218 -8.15 -20.75 -6.47
CA VAL A 218 -7.43 -19.47 -6.29
C VAL A 218 -8.35 -18.30 -6.66
N ALA A 219 -9.02 -18.37 -7.80
CA ALA A 219 -9.93 -17.32 -8.26
C ALA A 219 -11.08 -17.06 -7.28
N THR A 220 -11.68 -18.12 -6.73
CA THR A 220 -12.76 -17.99 -5.73
C THR A 220 -12.23 -17.37 -4.44
N ALA A 221 -11.09 -17.83 -3.93
CA ALA A 221 -10.47 -17.29 -2.73
C ALA A 221 -10.15 -15.80 -2.88
N ARG A 222 -9.50 -15.39 -3.98
CA ARG A 222 -9.19 -13.98 -4.27
C ARG A 222 -10.45 -13.10 -4.33
N LYS A 223 -11.53 -13.60 -4.94
CA LYS A 223 -12.82 -12.89 -4.99
C LYS A 223 -13.43 -12.71 -3.60
N ILE A 224 -13.47 -13.77 -2.79
CA ILE A 224 -14.06 -13.71 -1.44
C ILE A 224 -13.32 -12.67 -0.59
N VAL A 225 -12.00 -12.75 -0.50
CA VAL A 225 -11.23 -11.84 0.37
C VAL A 225 -11.22 -10.40 -0.13
N THR A 226 -11.27 -10.18 -1.45
CA THR A 226 -11.47 -8.84 -2.02
C THR A 226 -12.82 -8.26 -1.63
N ASN A 227 -13.90 -9.06 -1.69
CA ASN A 227 -15.22 -8.60 -1.28
C ASN A 227 -15.28 -8.30 0.23
N ILE A 228 -14.68 -9.14 1.07
CA ILE A 228 -14.56 -8.88 2.52
C ILE A 228 -13.84 -7.54 2.77
N GLY A 229 -12.71 -7.32 2.11
CA GLY A 229 -11.91 -6.11 2.26
C GLY A 229 -12.53 -4.83 1.71
N LEU A 230 -13.57 -4.91 0.88
CA LEU A 230 -14.28 -3.76 0.32
C LEU A 230 -15.64 -3.52 0.99
N ILE A 231 -16.46 -4.57 1.09
CA ILE A 231 -17.82 -4.50 1.65
C ILE A 231 -17.77 -4.34 3.16
N GLY A 232 -16.85 -5.03 3.85
CA GLY A 232 -16.70 -4.93 5.30
C GLY A 232 -16.49 -3.49 5.77
N PRO A 233 -15.46 -2.78 5.25
CA PRO A 233 -15.26 -1.37 5.58
C PRO A 233 -16.43 -0.48 5.17
N ALA A 234 -17.07 -0.73 4.01
CA ALA A 234 -18.23 0.05 3.58
C ALA A 234 -19.41 -0.06 4.57
N ILE A 235 -19.73 -1.26 5.05
CA ILE A 235 -20.77 -1.47 6.07
C ILE A 235 -20.39 -0.75 7.37
N SER A 236 -19.14 -0.88 7.81
CA SER A 236 -18.67 -0.20 9.02
C SER A 236 -18.79 1.33 8.92
N LEU A 237 -18.50 1.92 7.76
CA LEU A 237 -18.63 3.36 7.54
C LEU A 237 -20.09 3.83 7.44
N ILE A 238 -20.99 3.03 6.87
CA ILE A 238 -22.43 3.33 6.89
C ILE A 238 -22.93 3.35 8.34
N ILE A 239 -22.57 2.35 9.14
CA ILE A 239 -22.95 2.29 10.56
C ILE A 239 -22.35 3.48 11.32
N LEU A 240 -21.11 3.86 11.03
CA LEU A 240 -20.45 5.03 11.62
C LEU A 240 -21.26 6.32 11.41
N GLY A 241 -21.81 6.52 10.20
CA GLY A 241 -22.63 7.68 9.87
C GLY A 241 -24.02 7.69 10.53
N LEU A 242 -24.47 6.55 11.07
CA LEU A 242 -25.76 6.44 11.77
C LEU A 242 -25.63 6.56 13.30
N ILE A 243 -24.42 6.48 13.83
CA ILE A 243 -24.16 6.55 15.27
C ILE A 243 -24.01 8.02 15.70
N ASP A 244 -24.66 8.35 16.81
CA ASP A 244 -24.51 9.66 17.42
C ASP A 244 -23.09 9.85 17.98
N SER A 245 -22.53 11.03 17.71
CA SER A 245 -21.21 11.51 18.13
C SER A 245 -20.97 11.46 19.65
N SER A 246 -22.03 11.32 20.44
CA SER A 246 -21.98 11.13 21.89
C SER A 246 -21.26 9.84 22.31
N ASN A 247 -21.29 8.76 21.49
CA ASN A 247 -20.57 7.52 21.76
C ASN A 247 -19.17 7.47 21.11
N ARG A 248 -18.24 8.28 21.65
CA ARG A 248 -16.87 8.41 21.13
C ARG A 248 -16.12 7.06 21.02
N GLY A 249 -16.28 6.17 22.00
CA GLY A 249 -15.61 4.88 22.03
C GLY A 249 -16.10 3.92 20.92
N GLY A 250 -17.41 3.90 20.67
CA GLY A 250 -18.01 3.10 19.59
C GLY A 250 -17.54 3.55 18.21
N VAL A 251 -17.48 4.86 17.98
CA VAL A 251 -17.01 5.47 16.73
C VAL A 251 -15.55 5.11 16.43
N ILE A 252 -14.66 5.25 17.42
CA ILE A 252 -13.24 4.88 17.27
C ILE A 252 -13.09 3.38 16.97
N THR A 253 -13.83 2.54 17.71
CA THR A 253 -13.76 1.08 17.55
C THR A 253 -14.19 0.66 16.14
N LEU A 254 -15.28 1.24 15.63
CA LEU A 254 -15.76 0.98 14.27
C LEU A 254 -14.77 1.44 13.20
N LEU A 255 -14.14 2.61 13.37
CA LEU A 255 -13.09 3.08 12.47
C LEU A 255 -11.88 2.14 12.44
N ILE A 256 -11.42 1.69 13.61
CA ILE A 256 -10.32 0.72 13.72
C ILE A 256 -10.69 -0.59 13.00
N ILE A 257 -11.90 -1.10 13.23
CA ILE A 257 -12.39 -2.33 12.57
C ILE A 257 -12.50 -2.14 11.05
N ALA A 258 -13.03 -1.00 10.58
CA ALA A 258 -13.16 -0.70 9.16
C ALA A 258 -11.81 -0.75 8.44
N VAL A 259 -10.81 -0.04 8.97
CA VAL A 259 -9.46 -0.04 8.40
C VAL A 259 -8.80 -1.42 8.56
N GLY A 260 -9.03 -2.09 9.69
CA GLY A 260 -8.53 -3.44 9.94
C GLY A 260 -9.00 -4.47 8.91
N ILE A 261 -10.31 -4.54 8.63
CA ILE A 261 -10.89 -5.48 7.66
C ILE A 261 -10.41 -5.18 6.24
N ASN A 262 -10.12 -3.90 5.92
CA ASN A 262 -9.58 -3.52 4.62
C ASN A 262 -8.26 -4.25 4.27
N SER A 263 -7.49 -4.72 5.26
CA SER A 263 -6.27 -5.51 5.05
C SER A 263 -6.43 -6.75 4.15
N ALA A 264 -7.64 -7.32 4.07
CA ALA A 264 -7.94 -8.47 3.21
C ALA A 264 -7.69 -8.21 1.71
N ILE A 265 -7.62 -6.94 1.28
CA ILE A 265 -7.30 -6.57 -0.10
C ILE A 265 -5.88 -6.95 -0.53
N TYR A 266 -4.92 -7.04 0.39
CA TYR A 266 -3.53 -7.40 0.07
C TYR A 266 -3.39 -8.84 -0.44
N CYS A 267 -4.14 -9.77 0.15
CA CYS A 267 -4.24 -11.15 -0.35
C CYS A 267 -5.38 -11.34 -1.37
N GLY A 268 -6.10 -10.27 -1.69
CA GLY A 268 -7.20 -10.25 -2.67
C GLY A 268 -6.76 -9.76 -4.03
N TYR A 269 -7.26 -8.60 -4.44
CA TYR A 269 -7.00 -8.06 -5.77
C TYR A 269 -5.52 -7.67 -5.98
N GLN A 270 -4.80 -7.29 -4.91
CA GLN A 270 -3.45 -6.75 -5.03
C GLN A 270 -2.50 -7.76 -5.68
N VAL A 271 -2.46 -8.99 -5.16
CA VAL A 271 -1.65 -10.11 -5.71
C VAL A 271 -2.21 -10.68 -7.01
N ASN A 272 -3.47 -10.40 -7.35
CA ASN A 272 -4.17 -11.00 -8.50
C ASN A 272 -3.57 -10.57 -9.85
N HIS A 273 -2.90 -9.41 -9.93
CA HIS A 273 -2.16 -8.98 -11.12
C HIS A 273 -1.09 -10.01 -11.54
N ILE A 274 -0.42 -10.60 -10.54
CA ILE A 274 0.62 -11.59 -10.75
C ILE A 274 0.01 -12.95 -11.11
N ASP A 275 -1.19 -13.26 -10.60
CA ASP A 275 -1.90 -14.51 -10.90
C ASP A 275 -2.43 -14.54 -12.34
N ILE A 276 -2.91 -13.40 -12.86
CA ILE A 276 -3.48 -13.30 -14.20
C ILE A 276 -2.41 -13.28 -15.29
N ALA A 277 -1.35 -12.49 -15.13
CA ALA A 277 -0.30 -12.38 -16.13
C ALA A 277 1.07 -12.14 -15.48
N PRO A 278 1.78 -13.19 -15.02
CA PRO A 278 3.09 -13.07 -14.37
C PRO A 278 4.12 -12.26 -15.17
N ASN A 279 4.14 -12.44 -16.51
CA ASN A 279 5.05 -11.74 -17.42
C ASN A 279 4.74 -10.24 -17.57
N HIS A 280 3.49 -9.83 -17.33
CA HIS A 280 3.03 -8.46 -17.48
C HIS A 280 2.51 -7.86 -16.16
N ALA A 281 2.81 -8.49 -15.02
CA ALA A 281 2.27 -8.12 -13.71
C ALA A 281 2.58 -6.66 -13.34
N GLY A 282 3.81 -6.21 -13.60
CA GLY A 282 4.22 -4.82 -13.41
C GLY A 282 3.44 -3.85 -14.31
N THR A 283 3.23 -4.20 -15.59
CA THR A 283 2.44 -3.38 -16.52
C THR A 283 0.97 -3.29 -16.09
N LEU A 284 0.36 -4.42 -15.70
CA LEU A 284 -1.02 -4.45 -15.20
C LEU A 284 -1.17 -3.59 -13.95
N MET A 285 -0.26 -3.75 -12.96
CA MET A 285 -0.26 -2.93 -11.75
C MET A 285 -0.05 -1.45 -12.08
N GLY A 286 0.82 -1.10 -13.04
CA GLY A 286 1.01 0.29 -13.47
C GLY A 286 -0.27 0.92 -14.02
N ILE A 287 -1.00 0.20 -14.87
CA ILE A 287 -2.27 0.66 -15.43
C ILE A 287 -3.32 0.84 -14.33
N THR A 288 -3.52 -0.17 -13.48
CA THR A 288 -4.56 -0.13 -12.45
C THR A 288 -4.24 0.89 -11.36
N ASN A 289 -3.00 0.95 -10.89
CA ASN A 289 -2.56 1.93 -9.89
C ASN A 289 -2.62 3.36 -10.44
N GLY A 290 -2.20 3.59 -11.69
CA GLY A 290 -2.26 4.92 -12.31
C GLY A 290 -3.70 5.43 -12.40
N ALA A 291 -4.60 4.62 -12.94
CA ALA A 291 -6.01 4.97 -13.04
C ALA A 291 -6.68 5.14 -11.67
N ALA A 292 -6.38 4.27 -10.69
CA ALA A 292 -6.90 4.37 -9.34
C ALA A 292 -6.45 5.65 -8.64
N ASN A 293 -5.19 6.06 -8.77
CA ASN A 293 -4.70 7.31 -8.17
C ASN A 293 -5.32 8.55 -8.84
N ILE A 294 -5.52 8.56 -10.16
CA ILE A 294 -6.24 9.65 -10.83
C ILE A 294 -7.65 9.80 -10.26
N LEU A 295 -8.34 8.67 -10.03
CA LEU A 295 -9.69 8.67 -9.47
C LEU A 295 -9.69 9.14 -8.00
N SER A 296 -8.70 8.74 -7.21
CA SER A 296 -8.56 9.14 -5.81
C SER A 296 -8.28 10.64 -5.61
N ILE A 297 -7.75 11.35 -6.60
CA ILE A 297 -7.59 12.83 -6.53
C ILE A 297 -8.93 13.53 -6.33
N CYS A 298 -10.02 12.96 -6.87
CA CYS A 298 -11.35 13.53 -6.73
C CYS A 298 -11.95 13.34 -5.32
N ALA A 299 -11.40 12.43 -4.50
CA ALA A 299 -12.00 12.09 -3.22
C ALA A 299 -11.95 13.24 -2.20
N PRO A 300 -10.78 13.88 -1.93
CA PRO A 300 -10.73 15.04 -1.04
C PRO A 300 -11.52 16.24 -1.58
N LEU A 301 -11.53 16.44 -2.90
CA LEU A 301 -12.28 17.55 -3.53
C LEU A 301 -13.79 17.42 -3.32
N LEU A 302 -14.32 16.19 -3.36
CA LEU A 302 -15.73 15.95 -3.04
C LEU A 302 -16.03 16.12 -1.55
N VAL A 303 -15.12 15.69 -0.67
CA VAL A 303 -15.29 15.91 0.78
C VAL A 303 -15.34 17.40 1.09
N GLU A 304 -14.44 18.19 0.51
CA GLU A 304 -14.42 19.65 0.68
C GLU A 304 -15.76 20.27 0.29
N LEU A 305 -16.31 19.90 -0.87
CA LEU A 305 -17.59 20.41 -1.38
C LEU A 305 -18.81 20.00 -0.52
N VAL A 306 -18.74 18.87 0.17
CA VAL A 306 -19.84 18.36 1.02
C VAL A 306 -19.80 18.93 2.44
N VAL A 307 -18.60 19.23 2.95
CA VAL A 307 -18.39 19.69 4.33
C VAL A 307 -18.44 21.22 4.45
N THR A 308 -18.21 21.97 3.36
CA THR A 308 -18.53 23.42 3.27
C THR A 308 -20.02 23.69 3.20
#